data_AF-A0A955B969-F1
#
_entry.id   AF-A0A955B969-F1
#
_cell.length_a   1.000
_cell.length_b   1.000
_cell.length_c   1.000
_cell.angle_alpha   90.00
_cell.angle_beta   90.00
_cell.angle_gamma   90.00
#
_symmetry.space_group_name_H-M   'P 1'
#
loop_
_entity.id
_entity.type
_entity.pdbx_description
1 polymer ?
#
loop_
_entity_poly.entity_id
_entity_poly.type
_entity_poly.pdbx_seq_one_letter_code
_entity_poly.pdbx_strand_id
1 'polypeptide(L)'
;DLDGDGDADQADRTFWVQDLSNTYFGDSDFNGEFNSGDFVAVFGTAKYETGQPATWAEGDWNGDGIFGSGDFVTAFAGGGYEGGPREGGLQTVPEPSSIVLLVCGLLGLVARNRR
;
A
#
# COMPACT_ATOMS: atom_id res chain seq x y z
N ASP A 1 -10.84 -7.45 -7.56
CA ASP A 1 -9.90 -8.16 -8.41
C ASP A 1 -8.64 -7.34 -8.73
N LEU A 2 -7.66 -7.42 -7.84
CA LEU A 2 -6.32 -6.85 -7.91
C LEU A 2 -5.28 -7.94 -8.22
N ASP A 3 -5.53 -9.17 -7.81
CA ASP A 3 -4.66 -10.34 -8.03
C ASP A 3 -5.03 -11.16 -9.28
N GLY A 4 -6.16 -10.85 -9.92
CA GLY A 4 -6.57 -11.34 -11.23
C GLY A 4 -7.33 -12.67 -11.20
N ASP A 5 -7.90 -13.04 -10.06
CA ASP A 5 -8.58 -14.33 -9.87
C ASP A 5 -10.10 -14.28 -10.15
N GLY A 6 -10.64 -13.09 -10.38
CA GLY A 6 -12.04 -12.83 -10.69
C GLY A 6 -12.92 -12.45 -9.50
N ASP A 7 -12.38 -12.50 -8.28
CA ASP A 7 -13.08 -12.17 -7.04
C ASP A 7 -12.59 -10.83 -6.44
N ALA A 8 -13.22 -10.38 -5.36
CA ALA A 8 -12.85 -9.14 -4.66
C ALA A 8 -12.87 -9.41 -3.14
N ASP A 9 -11.79 -9.95 -2.62
CA ASP A 9 -11.69 -10.53 -1.28
C ASP A 9 -10.37 -10.19 -0.54
N GLN A 10 -10.00 -11.04 0.43
CA GLN A 10 -8.80 -10.85 1.24
C GLN A 10 -7.50 -11.04 0.46
N ALA A 11 -7.52 -11.82 -0.62
CA ALA A 11 -6.37 -12.02 -1.50
C ALA A 11 -6.01 -10.71 -2.20
N ASP A 12 -7.00 -9.97 -2.72
CA ASP A 12 -6.81 -8.62 -3.26
C ASP A 12 -6.15 -7.68 -2.26
N ARG A 13 -6.63 -7.69 -1.01
CA ARG A 13 -6.07 -6.82 0.04
C ARG A 13 -4.64 -7.19 0.35
N THR A 14 -4.35 -8.49 0.44
CA THR A 14 -2.99 -8.99 0.65
C THR A 14 -2.07 -8.54 -0.48
N PHE A 15 -2.51 -8.70 -1.73
CA PHE A 15 -1.78 -8.23 -2.90
C PHE A 15 -1.58 -6.71 -2.88
N TRP A 16 -2.60 -5.94 -2.49
CA TRP A 16 -2.48 -4.49 -2.40
C TRP A 16 -1.47 -4.05 -1.33
N VAL A 17 -1.53 -4.62 -0.12
CA VAL A 17 -0.61 -4.29 0.98
C VAL A 17 0.81 -4.72 0.62
N GLN A 18 0.94 -5.94 0.09
CA GLN A 18 2.24 -6.57 -0.04
C GLN A 18 2.95 -6.22 -1.35
N ASP A 19 2.26 -6.25 -2.48
CA ASP A 19 2.87 -6.17 -3.82
C ASP A 19 2.73 -4.77 -4.43
N LEU A 20 1.59 -4.10 -4.20
CA LEU A 20 1.36 -2.77 -4.75
C LEU A 20 1.89 -1.65 -3.85
N SER A 21 1.53 -1.68 -2.57
CA SER A 21 1.89 -0.64 -1.60
C SER A 21 3.24 -0.90 -0.95
N ASN A 22 3.75 -2.13 -1.03
CA ASN A 22 4.98 -2.58 -0.38
C ASN A 22 5.07 -2.11 1.08
N THR A 23 4.04 -2.42 1.85
CA THR A 23 4.01 -2.14 3.29
C THR A 23 3.66 -3.41 4.06
N TYR A 24 3.48 -3.29 5.38
CA TYR A 24 3.05 -4.34 6.29
C TYR A 24 1.58 -4.15 6.65
N PHE A 25 0.91 -5.26 6.92
CA PHE A 25 -0.29 -5.18 7.76
C PHE A 25 0.13 -4.69 9.14
N GLY A 26 -0.52 -3.64 9.65
CA GLY A 26 -0.12 -2.98 10.88
C GLY A 26 0.45 -1.57 10.70
N ASP A 27 1.02 -1.26 9.53
CA ASP A 27 1.53 0.07 9.20
C ASP A 27 0.35 1.03 8.96
N SER A 28 0.03 1.86 9.95
CA SER A 28 -1.18 2.69 9.97
C SER A 28 -0.98 4.06 9.35
N ASP A 29 0.26 4.53 9.28
CA ASP A 29 0.62 5.82 8.69
C ASP A 29 1.26 5.67 7.29
N PHE A 30 1.41 4.44 6.81
CA PHE A 30 2.02 4.07 5.53
C PHE A 30 3.49 4.51 5.41
N ASN A 31 4.23 4.54 6.51
CA ASN A 31 5.65 4.90 6.50
C ASN A 31 6.58 3.75 6.05
N GLY A 32 6.02 2.56 5.80
CA GLY A 32 6.73 1.36 5.35
C GLY A 32 7.27 0.49 6.48
N GLU A 33 6.98 0.82 7.74
CA GLU A 33 7.33 0.06 8.94
C GLU A 33 6.05 -0.33 9.69
N PHE A 34 6.09 -1.48 10.37
CA PHE A 34 5.09 -1.80 11.38
C PHE A 34 5.78 -1.85 12.74
N ASN A 35 5.53 -0.86 13.60
CA ASN A 35 6.21 -0.72 14.88
C ASN A 35 5.27 -0.16 15.97
N SER A 36 5.82 0.08 17.16
CA SER A 36 5.03 0.64 18.27
C SER A 36 4.39 2.02 18.00
N GLY A 37 4.91 2.80 17.06
CA GLY A 37 4.33 4.08 16.63
C GLY A 37 2.93 3.92 16.03
N ASP A 38 2.73 2.87 15.22
CA ASP A 38 1.43 2.53 14.66
C ASP A 38 0.40 2.23 15.75
N PHE A 39 0.82 1.48 16.79
CA PHE A 39 -0.06 1.20 17.93
C PHE A 39 -0.46 2.47 18.67
N VAL A 40 0.47 3.41 18.87
CA VAL A 40 0.14 4.70 19.48
C VAL A 40 -0.89 5.45 18.64
N ALA A 41 -0.76 5.43 17.31
CA ALA A 41 -1.71 6.07 16.40
C ALA A 41 -3.11 5.44 16.50
N VAL A 42 -3.23 4.12 16.33
CA VAL A 42 -4.54 3.44 16.30
C VAL A 42 -5.23 3.45 17.66
N PHE A 43 -4.50 3.27 18.78
CA PHE A 43 -5.10 3.38 20.11
C PHE A 43 -5.50 4.82 20.47
N GLY A 44 -4.84 5.82 19.89
CA GLY A 44 -5.23 7.22 20.02
C GLY A 44 -6.64 7.54 19.49
N THR A 45 -7.17 6.70 18.60
CA THR A 45 -8.53 6.85 18.06
C THR A 45 -9.63 6.37 19.02
N ALA A 46 -9.25 5.60 20.06
CA ALA A 46 -10.16 4.99 21.02
C ALA A 46 -11.26 4.08 20.40
N LYS A 47 -10.99 3.44 19.25
CA LYS A 47 -11.95 2.57 18.55
C LYS A 47 -11.82 1.07 18.85
N TYR A 48 -10.73 0.65 19.51
CA TYR A 48 -10.46 -0.76 19.80
C TYR A 48 -11.61 -1.44 20.57
N GLU A 49 -12.16 -2.52 20.00
CA GLU A 49 -13.24 -3.32 20.59
C GLU A 49 -14.52 -2.51 20.93
N THR A 50 -14.73 -1.38 20.26
CA THR A 50 -15.92 -0.54 20.45
C THR A 50 -17.06 -0.87 19.49
N GLY A 51 -16.76 -1.59 18.40
CA GLY A 51 -17.67 -1.81 17.27
C GLY A 51 -17.97 -0.55 16.44
N GLN A 52 -17.27 0.56 16.71
CA GLN A 52 -17.36 1.75 15.85
C GLN A 52 -16.63 1.50 14.54
N PRO A 53 -17.11 2.07 13.42
CA PRO A 53 -16.42 1.98 12.15
C PRO A 53 -14.99 2.50 12.25
N ALA A 54 -14.03 1.71 11.79
CA ALA A 54 -12.62 2.06 11.74
C ALA A 54 -12.14 2.03 10.28
N THR A 55 -11.18 2.90 9.98
CA THR A 55 -10.40 2.86 8.74
C THR A 55 -9.07 2.17 8.98
N TRP A 56 -8.32 1.91 7.91
CA TRP A 56 -6.97 1.34 7.99
C TRP A 56 -6.06 2.09 8.99
N ALA A 57 -6.03 3.42 8.91
CA ALA A 57 -5.22 4.28 9.79
C ALA A 57 -5.74 4.30 11.24
N GLU A 58 -6.92 3.74 11.48
CA GLU A 58 -7.52 3.62 12.81
C GLU A 58 -7.52 2.17 13.32
N GLY A 59 -6.92 1.24 12.57
CA GLY A 59 -6.68 -0.15 12.98
C GLY A 59 -7.46 -1.23 12.24
N ASP A 60 -8.32 -0.91 11.26
CA ASP A 60 -9.03 -1.90 10.43
C ASP A 60 -8.09 -2.47 9.34
N TRP A 61 -7.22 -3.40 9.74
CA TRP A 61 -6.22 -4.02 8.87
C TRP A 61 -6.75 -5.30 8.23
N ASN A 62 -7.74 -5.97 8.83
CA ASN A 62 -8.39 -7.13 8.25
C ASN A 62 -9.51 -6.74 7.25
N GLY A 63 -10.01 -5.51 7.29
CA GLY A 63 -11.02 -5.00 6.36
C GLY A 63 -12.47 -5.31 6.73
N ASP A 64 -12.75 -5.72 7.96
CA ASP A 64 -14.11 -5.98 8.44
C ASP A 64 -14.86 -4.71 8.88
N GLY A 65 -14.17 -3.57 8.86
CA GLY A 65 -14.73 -2.24 9.11
C GLY A 65 -14.70 -1.83 10.58
N ILE A 66 -14.10 -2.60 11.47
CA ILE A 66 -13.91 -2.25 12.88
C ILE A 66 -12.44 -2.45 13.28
N PHE A 67 -12.03 -1.86 14.40
CA PHE A 67 -10.73 -2.15 15.00
C PHE A 67 -10.90 -3.09 16.18
N GLY A 68 -10.38 -4.31 16.06
CA GLY A 68 -10.47 -5.34 17.08
C GLY A 68 -9.31 -6.33 17.05
N SER A 69 -9.46 -7.39 17.83
CA SER A 69 -8.44 -8.44 17.95
C SER A 69 -8.17 -9.19 16.62
N GLY A 70 -9.12 -9.23 15.69
CA GLY A 70 -8.93 -9.79 14.35
C GLY A 70 -7.85 -9.05 13.55
N ASP A 71 -7.75 -7.73 13.71
CA ASP A 71 -6.72 -6.91 13.05
C ASP A 71 -5.33 -7.23 13.55
N PHE A 72 -5.18 -7.47 14.86
CA PHE A 72 -3.89 -7.89 15.40
C PHE A 72 -3.45 -9.24 14.86
N VAL A 73 -4.38 -10.20 14.71
CA VAL A 73 -4.05 -11.49 14.09
C VAL A 73 -3.55 -11.27 12.67
N THR A 74 -4.23 -10.45 11.88
CA THR A 74 -3.83 -10.11 10.50
C THR A 74 -2.45 -9.43 10.46
N ALA A 75 -2.21 -8.41 11.29
CA ALA A 75 -0.94 -7.68 11.32
C ALA A 75 0.24 -8.55 11.78
N PHE A 76 0.07 -9.32 12.85
CA PHE A 76 1.15 -10.17 13.35
C PHE A 76 1.38 -11.42 12.48
N ALA A 77 0.35 -11.96 11.83
CA ALA A 77 0.51 -13.04 10.85
C ALA A 77 1.36 -12.59 9.64
N GLY A 78 1.35 -11.30 9.30
CA GLY A 78 2.21 -10.70 8.28
C GLY A 78 3.70 -10.65 8.66
N GLY A 79 4.06 -10.81 9.95
CA GLY A 79 5.45 -11.00 10.39
C GLY A 79 6.37 -9.77 10.32
N GLY A 80 5.82 -8.54 10.23
CA GLY A 80 6.58 -7.31 10.04
C GLY A 80 6.92 -6.50 11.29
N TYR A 81 6.40 -6.87 12.45
CA TYR A 81 6.49 -6.04 13.66
C TYR A 81 7.94 -5.83 14.12
N GLU A 82 8.35 -4.56 14.23
CA GLU A 82 9.72 -4.14 14.56
C GLU A 82 10.77 -4.73 13.59
N GLY A 83 10.35 -5.08 12.38
CA GLY A 83 11.20 -5.62 11.31
C GLY A 83 12.00 -4.55 10.56
N GLY A 84 11.69 -3.26 10.79
CA GLY A 84 12.22 -2.12 10.05
C GLY A 84 11.47 -1.84 8.74
N PRO A 85 11.98 -0.91 7.91
CA PRO A 85 11.38 -0.57 6.62
C PRO A 85 11.31 -1.76 5.68
N ARG A 86 10.18 -1.93 5.00
CA ARG A 86 10.04 -2.96 3.98
C ARG A 86 10.87 -2.62 2.75
N GLU A 87 12.03 -3.26 2.60
CA GLU A 87 12.87 -3.10 1.42
C GLU A 87 12.15 -3.60 0.16
N GLY A 88 11.78 -2.71 -0.76
CA GLY A 88 11.10 -3.09 -2.01
C GLY A 88 10.15 -2.06 -2.62
N GLY A 89 9.83 -0.96 -1.93
CA GLY A 89 8.74 -0.05 -2.30
C GLY A 89 9.02 0.85 -3.50
N LEU A 90 10.24 0.78 -4.02
CA LEU A 90 10.54 1.28 -5.34
C LEU A 90 10.33 0.15 -6.35
N GLN A 91 9.07 -0.26 -6.55
CA GLN A 91 8.69 -0.85 -7.83
C GLN A 91 9.05 0.19 -8.88
N THR A 92 10.21 0.02 -9.52
CA THR A 92 10.66 0.85 -10.62
C THR A 92 9.67 0.63 -11.75
N VAL A 93 8.59 1.40 -11.75
CA VAL A 93 7.65 1.48 -12.86
C VAL A 93 8.53 1.76 -14.08
N PRO A 94 8.55 0.86 -15.10
CA PRO A 94 9.25 1.15 -16.33
C PRO A 94 8.72 2.49 -16.82
N GLU A 95 9.57 3.52 -16.85
CA GLU A 95 9.09 4.86 -17.18
C GLU A 95 8.30 4.79 -18.48
N PRO A 96 7.06 5.33 -18.54
CA PRO A 96 6.27 5.28 -19.74
C PRO A 96 7.11 5.89 -20.86
N SER A 97 6.95 5.39 -22.08
CA SER A 97 7.74 5.78 -23.26
C SER A 97 7.68 7.28 -23.61
N SER A 98 7.16 8.13 -22.73
CA SER A 98 7.21 9.59 -22.70
C SER A 98 8.55 10.17 -23.13
N ILE A 99 9.69 9.65 -22.63
CA ILE A 99 11.02 10.15 -23.07
C ILE A 99 11.27 9.80 -24.54
N VAL A 100 10.92 8.58 -24.96
CA VAL A 100 11.05 8.14 -26.35
C VAL A 100 10.13 8.94 -27.26
N LEU A 101 8.88 9.19 -26.85
CA LEU A 101 7.91 10.00 -27.58
C LEU A 101 8.34 11.47 -27.66
N LEU A 102 8.90 12.03 -26.59
CA LEU A 102 9.46 13.38 -26.56
C LEU A 102 10.64 13.50 -27.54
N VAL A 103 11.57 12.54 -27.51
CA VAL A 103 12.72 12.51 -28.43
C VAL A 103 12.27 12.35 -29.87
N CYS A 104 11.37 11.42 -30.17
CA CYS A 104 10.80 11.24 -31.50
C CYS A 104 10.05 12.50 -31.99
N GLY A 105 9.29 13.15 -31.11
CA GLY A 105 8.59 14.40 -31.43
C GLY A 105 9.54 15.56 -31.75
N LEU A 106 10.61 15.74 -30.96
CA LEU A 106 11.62 16.76 -31.20
C LEU A 106 12.39 16.51 -32.51
N LEU A 107 12.76 15.26 -32.78
CA LEU A 107 13.40 14.88 -34.05
C LEU A 107 12.49 15.13 -35.25
N GLY A 108 11.19 14.84 -35.13
CA GLY A 108 10.20 15.13 -36.15
C GLY A 108 10.05 16.63 -36.43
N LEU A 109 10.06 17.47 -35.40
CA LEU A 109 10.01 18.94 -35.55
C LEU A 109 11.26 19.49 -36.23
N VAL A 110 12.44 19.01 -35.86
CA VAL A 110 13.72 19.42 -36.50
C VAL A 110 13.77 18.97 -37.96
N ALA A 111 13.29 17.76 -38.27
CA ALA A 111 13.23 17.25 -39.65
C ALA A 111 12.23 18.02 -40.51
N ARG A 112 11.12 18.49 -39.93
CA ARG A 112 10.11 19.34 -40.61
C ARG A 112 10.63 20.75 -40.91
N ASN A 113 11.40 21.36 -40.00
CA ASN A 113 11.94 22.71 -40.21
C ASN A 113 13.16 22.76 -41.15
N ARG A 114 13.71 21.61 -41.54
CA ARG A 114 14.83 21.48 -42.48
C ARG A 114 14.41 21.21 -43.93
N ARG A 115 13.11 21.12 -44.20
CA ARG A 115 12.51 21.04 -45.54
C ARG A 115 11.82 22.34 -45.85
#